data_AF-A0AAV0X9G1-F1
#
_entry.id   AF-A0AAV0X9G1-F1
#
_cell.length_a   1.000
_cell.length_b   1.000
_cell.length_c   1.000
_cell.angle_alpha   90.00
_cell.angle_beta   90.00
_cell.angle_gamma   90.00
#
_symmetry.space_group_name_H-M   'P 1'
#
loop_
_entity.id
_entity.type
_entity.pdbx_description
1 polymer ?
#
loop_
_entity_poly.entity_id
_entity_poly.type
_entity_poly.pdbx_seq_one_letter_code
_entity_poly.pdbx_strand_id
1 'polypeptide(L)'
;MPRSRVRVSKRQNWDSENMRKAVKEVIEKRMTFRNACIEFYVPKSTLERKIKQKNLDPSYDTGNKVALGPISKVFSTAEETAGILSSTYGRTFIWTNVNRFTKDCISACCQKQ
;
A
#
# COMPACT_ATOMS: atom_id res chain seq x y z
N MET A 1 15.21 19.49 0.74
CA MET A 1 14.07 19.54 1.69
C MET A 1 12.76 19.52 0.90
N PRO A 2 11.74 18.75 1.31
CA PRO A 2 10.44 18.78 0.62
C PRO A 2 9.83 20.18 0.71
N ARG A 3 9.42 20.74 -0.44
CA ARG A 3 8.82 22.08 -0.52
C ARG A 3 7.36 22.02 -0.04
N SER A 4 7.01 22.80 0.97
CA SER A 4 5.61 22.95 1.37
C SER A 4 4.82 23.67 0.26
N ARG A 5 3.81 23.00 -0.31
CA ARG A 5 2.90 23.59 -1.29
C ARG A 5 1.59 23.95 -0.62
N VAL A 6 1.27 25.24 -0.58
CA VAL A 6 -0.03 25.74 -0.13
C VAL A 6 -1.03 25.59 -1.29
N ARG A 7 -2.24 25.11 -0.97
CA ARG A 7 -3.30 24.93 -1.96
C ARG A 7 -3.87 26.30 -2.36
N VAL A 8 -4.03 26.54 -3.67
CA VAL A 8 -4.53 27.81 -4.21
C VAL A 8 -6.04 28.00 -3.98
N SER A 9 -6.84 26.92 -4.00
CA SER A 9 -8.30 27.01 -3.91
C SER A 9 -8.84 26.92 -2.49
N LYS A 10 -9.80 27.80 -2.17
CA LYS A 10 -10.60 27.81 -0.94
C LYS A 10 -11.83 26.88 -0.98
N ARG A 11 -12.03 26.15 -2.09
CA ARG A 11 -13.16 25.20 -2.24
C ARG A 11 -13.03 24.09 -1.21
N GLN A 12 -14.17 23.58 -0.73
CA GLN A 12 -14.26 22.54 0.31
C GLN A 12 -13.77 22.96 1.71
N ASN A 13 -13.61 24.25 1.96
CA ASN A 13 -13.28 24.76 3.30
C ASN A 13 -14.57 24.99 4.09
N TRP A 14 -15.03 23.97 4.81
CA TRP A 14 -16.04 24.10 5.87
C TRP A 14 -15.35 23.85 7.21
N ASP A 15 -15.83 24.52 8.25
CA ASP A 15 -15.24 24.37 9.56
C ASP A 15 -15.52 22.97 10.14
N SER A 16 -14.47 22.38 10.72
CA SER A 16 -14.52 21.02 11.24
C SER A 16 -15.45 20.90 12.44
N GLU A 17 -15.59 21.96 13.23
CA GLU A 17 -16.46 21.97 14.39
C GLU A 17 -17.93 22.04 13.98
N ASN A 18 -18.25 22.88 13.00
CA ASN A 18 -19.59 22.97 12.42
C ASN A 18 -20.07 21.62 11.86
N MET A 19 -19.19 20.87 11.18
CA MET A 19 -19.52 19.52 10.70
C MET A 19 -19.79 18.53 11.84
N ARG A 20 -19.03 18.60 12.94
CA ARG A 20 -19.25 17.73 14.11
C ARG A 20 -20.59 18.03 14.78
N LYS A 21 -20.93 19.31 14.94
CA LYS A 21 -22.22 19.76 15.48
C LYS A 21 -23.37 19.28 14.58
N ALA A 22 -23.30 19.53 13.28
CA ALA A 22 -24.31 19.08 12.32
C ALA A 22 -24.56 17.56 12.38
N VAL A 23 -23.48 16.76 12.46
CA VAL A 23 -23.60 15.30 12.54
C VAL A 23 -24.29 14.88 13.85
N LYS A 24 -23.97 15.52 14.98
CA LYS A 24 -24.59 15.22 16.27
C LYS A 24 -26.10 15.47 16.25
N GLU A 25 -26.50 16.66 15.78
CA GLU A 25 -27.91 17.07 15.70
C GLU A 25 -28.76 16.14 14.82
N VAL A 26 -28.19 15.67 13.71
CA VAL A 26 -28.90 14.77 12.78
C VAL A 26 -28.96 13.34 13.33
N ILE A 27 -27.93 12.85 14.02
CA ILE A 27 -27.95 11.54 14.70
C ILE A 27 -28.99 11.53 15.81
N GLU A 28 -29.04 12.61 16.60
CA GLU A 28 -30.02 12.79 17.68
C GLU A 28 -31.43 13.10 17.14
N LYS A 29 -31.60 13.14 15.81
CA LYS A 29 -32.86 13.39 15.08
C LYS A 29 -33.56 14.70 15.47
N ARG A 30 -32.83 15.67 16.04
CA ARG A 30 -33.36 17.00 16.35
C ARG A 30 -33.63 17.82 15.10
N MET A 31 -32.83 17.61 14.05
CA MET A 31 -32.93 18.35 12.79
C MET A 31 -32.90 17.46 11.55
N THR A 32 -33.56 17.93 10.50
CA THR A 32 -33.45 17.32 9.16
C THR A 32 -32.14 17.73 8.48
N PHE A 33 -31.69 16.94 7.50
CA PHE A 33 -30.49 17.23 6.72
C PHE A 33 -30.48 18.65 6.13
N ARG A 34 -31.64 19.11 5.64
CA ARG A 34 -31.77 20.45 5.03
C ARG A 34 -31.53 21.55 6.07
N ASN A 35 -32.14 21.44 7.25
CA ASN A 35 -32.04 22.46 8.29
C ASN A 35 -30.61 22.51 8.87
N ALA A 36 -30.02 21.34 9.14
CA ALA A 36 -28.64 21.27 9.62
C ALA A 36 -27.62 21.88 8.64
N CYS A 37 -27.85 21.75 7.33
CA CYS A 37 -26.97 22.36 6.32
C CYS A 37 -27.02 23.89 6.34
N ILE A 38 -28.22 24.46 6.55
CA ILE A 38 -28.43 25.91 6.57
C ILE A 38 -27.80 26.51 7.83
N GLU A 39 -27.99 25.87 8.98
CA GLU A 39 -27.52 26.38 10.27
C GLU A 39 -25.99 26.30 10.42
N PHE A 40 -25.39 25.17 10.03
CA PHE A 40 -23.95 24.93 10.21
C PHE A 40 -23.10 25.24 8.99
N TYR A 41 -23.71 25.74 7.90
CA TYR A 41 -23.02 26.04 6.63
C TYR A 41 -22.24 24.84 6.07
N VAL A 42 -22.84 23.64 6.14
CA VAL A 42 -22.22 22.40 5.65
C VAL A 42 -22.93 21.86 4.40
N PRO A 43 -22.20 21.29 3.42
CA PRO A 43 -22.83 20.71 2.23
C PRO A 43 -23.62 19.44 2.53
N LYS A 44 -24.84 19.35 1.99
CA LYS A 44 -25.76 18.21 2.17
C LYS A 44 -25.14 16.86 1.79
N SER A 45 -24.54 16.75 0.61
CA SER A 45 -23.91 15.50 0.14
C SER A 45 -22.75 15.04 1.04
N THR A 46 -22.04 16.00 1.64
CA THR A 46 -20.93 15.71 2.58
C THR A 46 -21.47 15.22 3.91
N LEU A 47 -22.51 15.87 4.42
CA LEU A 47 -23.19 15.49 5.66
C LEU A 47 -23.81 14.09 5.56
N GLU A 48 -24.53 13.80 4.48
CA GLU A 48 -25.10 12.48 4.20
C GLU A 48 -24.02 11.40 4.12
N ARG A 49 -22.92 11.67 3.42
CA ARG A 49 -21.79 10.74 3.33
C ARG A 49 -21.19 10.46 4.70
N LYS A 50 -21.01 11.49 5.53
CA LYS A 50 -20.45 11.34 6.90
C LYS A 50 -21.36 10.53 7.81
N ILE A 51 -22.67 10.71 7.71
CA ILE A 51 -23.63 9.95 8.50
C ILE A 51 -23.71 8.51 8.03
N LYS A 52 -23.71 8.26 6.70
CA LYS A 52 -23.61 6.90 6.15
C LYS A 52 -22.34 6.19 6.64
N GLN A 53 -21.19 6.86 6.60
CA GLN A 53 -19.93 6.33 7.15
C GLN A 53 -20.01 5.98 8.64
N LYS A 54 -20.77 6.74 9.44
CA LYS A 54 -20.95 6.45 10.87
C LYS A 54 -21.96 5.33 11.13
N ASN A 55 -23.01 5.23 10.30
CA ASN A 55 -24.10 4.27 10.50
C ASN A 55 -23.81 2.88 9.93
N LEU A 56 -22.99 2.80 8.88
CA LEU A 56 -22.57 1.52 8.32
C LEU A 56 -21.73 0.73 9.33
N ASP A 57 -21.12 1.42 10.31
CA ASP A 57 -19.96 0.89 11.02
C ASP A 57 -19.85 1.39 12.48
N PRO A 58 -20.38 0.68 13.49
CA PRO A 58 -19.91 0.83 14.87
C PRO A 58 -18.55 0.16 15.11
N SER A 59 -18.10 -0.71 14.18
CA SER A 59 -16.85 -1.49 14.22
C SER A 59 -15.85 -1.12 13.12
N TYR A 60 -16.29 -0.37 12.12
CA TYR A 60 -15.47 0.02 10.96
C TYR A 60 -15.18 1.51 11.10
N ASP A 61 -14.45 1.71 12.20
CA ASP A 61 -13.29 2.59 12.24
C ASP A 61 -12.56 2.61 10.88
N THR A 62 -11.87 3.72 10.64
CA THR A 62 -10.92 4.14 9.60
C THR A 62 -9.88 3.06 9.17
N GLY A 63 -10.34 1.86 8.86
CA GLY A 63 -9.59 0.61 8.98
C GLY A 63 -9.78 -0.32 7.79
N ASN A 64 -10.71 -0.04 6.86
CA ASN A 64 -10.62 -0.61 5.51
C ASN A 64 -9.56 0.13 4.69
N LYS A 65 -8.37 0.22 5.26
CA LYS A 65 -7.17 -0.10 4.53
C LYS A 65 -7.38 -1.58 4.16
N VAL A 66 -7.98 -1.86 3.00
CA VAL A 66 -7.37 -2.95 2.23
C VAL A 66 -5.92 -2.53 2.23
N ALA A 67 -5.09 -3.20 3.01
CA ALA A 67 -3.72 -2.81 3.12
C ALA A 67 -3.23 -2.91 1.67
N LEU A 68 -3.04 -1.77 1.02
CA LEU A 68 -2.26 -1.64 -0.21
C LEU A 68 -0.78 -1.90 0.13
N GLY A 69 -0.53 -2.74 1.15
CA GLY A 69 0.77 -3.18 1.59
C GLY A 69 1.37 -4.10 0.53
N PRO A 70 2.65 -4.45 0.69
CA PRO A 70 3.33 -5.30 -0.27
C PRO A 70 2.54 -6.59 -0.48
N ILE A 71 2.21 -6.88 -1.74
CA ILE A 71 1.57 -8.14 -2.14
C ILE A 71 2.44 -9.28 -1.60
N SER A 72 1.83 -10.25 -0.91
CA SER A 72 2.57 -11.39 -0.36
C SER A 72 3.31 -12.12 -1.48
N LYS A 73 4.61 -12.38 -1.27
CA LYS A 73 5.37 -13.21 -2.21
C LYS A 73 4.81 -14.62 -2.20
N VAL A 74 4.40 -15.10 -3.37
CA VAL A 74 3.87 -16.47 -3.54
C VAL A 74 5.00 -17.51 -3.60
N PHE A 75 6.20 -17.10 -4.00
CA PHE A 75 7.39 -17.95 -4.08
C PHE A 75 8.40 -17.61 -2.98
N SER A 76 9.11 -18.63 -2.51
CA SER A 76 10.25 -18.45 -1.59
C SER A 76 11.48 -17.93 -2.33
N THR A 77 12.43 -17.29 -1.62
CA THR A 77 13.64 -16.74 -2.23
C THR A 77 14.50 -17.82 -2.92
N ALA A 78 14.47 -19.04 -2.42
CA ALA A 78 15.17 -20.18 -3.02
C ALA A 78 14.56 -20.55 -4.38
N GLU A 79 13.24 -20.58 -4.48
CA GLU A 79 12.53 -20.89 -5.73
C GLU A 79 12.73 -19.80 -6.80
N GLU A 80 12.75 -18.52 -6.40
CA GLU A 80 13.09 -17.42 -7.29
C GLU A 80 14.52 -17.57 -7.84
N THR A 81 15.51 -17.91 -7.00
CA THR A 81 16.88 -18.16 -7.47
C THR A 81 16.97 -19.36 -8.40
N ALA A 82 16.25 -20.46 -8.14
CA ALA A 82 16.25 -21.64 -9.00
C ALA A 82 15.60 -21.35 -10.37
N GLY A 83 14.51 -20.58 -10.41
CA GLY A 83 13.88 -20.12 -11.64
C GLY A 83 14.76 -19.15 -12.46
N ILE A 84 15.43 -18.21 -11.79
CA ILE A 84 16.37 -17.28 -12.44
C ILE A 84 17.59 -18.04 -12.97
N LEU A 85 18.13 -19.01 -12.22
CA LEU A 85 19.24 -19.86 -12.67
C LEU A 85 18.83 -20.65 -13.92
N SER A 86 17.66 -21.28 -13.94
CA SER A 86 17.11 -21.94 -15.14
C SER A 86 17.03 -21.01 -16.37
N SER A 87 16.58 -19.76 -16.18
CA SER A 87 16.47 -18.78 -17.27
C SER A 87 17.83 -18.25 -17.74
N THR A 88 18.76 -18.01 -16.81
CA THR A 88 20.10 -17.49 -17.11
C THR A 88 21.01 -18.55 -17.75
N TYR A 89 20.90 -19.82 -17.33
CA TYR A 89 21.63 -20.94 -17.94
C TYR A 89 21.14 -21.30 -19.35
N GLY A 90 19.95 -20.86 -19.76
CA GLY A 90 19.54 -20.92 -21.17
C GLY A 90 20.21 -19.87 -22.06
N ARG A 91 20.78 -18.81 -21.47
CA ARG A 91 21.42 -17.69 -22.20
C ARG A 91 22.95 -17.72 -22.16
N THR A 92 23.55 -18.51 -21.28
CA THR A 92 25.02 -18.70 -21.20
C THR A 92 25.51 -20.04 -21.79
N PHE A 93 24.64 -20.85 -22.39
CA PHE A 93 25.01 -22.15 -22.98
C PHE A 93 25.54 -22.09 -24.43
N ILE A 94 26.22 -20.99 -24.83
CA ILE A 94 27.10 -20.97 -26.02
C ILE A 94 28.29 -20.02 -25.78
N TRP A 95 29.14 -20.29 -24.77
CA TRP A 95 30.52 -19.78 -24.57
C TRP A 95 30.81 -20.02 -23.08
N THR A 96 31.46 -21.08 -22.62
CA THR A 96 32.89 -21.33 -22.79
C THR A 96 33.16 -22.82 -22.55
N ASN A 97 33.26 -23.59 -23.63
CA ASN A 97 33.88 -24.91 -23.64
C ASN A 97 35.40 -24.73 -23.87
N VAL A 98 36.12 -24.18 -22.89
CA VAL A 98 37.60 -24.19 -22.83
C VAL A 98 38.01 -24.05 -21.37
N ASN A 99 38.25 -25.17 -20.68
CA ASN A 99 39.22 -25.35 -19.56
C ASN A 99 38.90 -26.60 -18.74
N ARG A 100 38.90 -27.76 -19.42
CA ARG A 100 38.87 -29.10 -18.84
C ARG A 100 40.23 -29.79 -19.01
N PHE A 101 41.34 -29.14 -18.64
CA PHE A 101 42.68 -29.72 -18.90
C PHE A 101 43.81 -29.42 -17.89
N THR A 102 43.58 -28.89 -16.69
CA THR A 102 44.70 -28.65 -15.74
C THR A 102 44.49 -29.14 -14.31
N LYS A 103 43.46 -29.96 -14.04
CA LYS A 103 43.21 -30.48 -12.67
C LYS A 103 43.82 -31.86 -12.36
N ASP A 104 44.65 -32.40 -13.24
CA ASP A 104 45.19 -33.77 -13.07
C ASP A 104 46.69 -33.83 -12.66
N CYS A 105 47.35 -32.71 -12.35
CA CYS A 105 48.79 -32.74 -12.00
C CYS A 105 49.15 -32.49 -10.52
N ILE A 106 48.21 -32.15 -9.63
CA ILE A 106 48.53 -31.83 -8.22
C ILE A 106 48.31 -33.04 -7.27
N SER A 107 47.72 -34.15 -7.77
CA SER A 107 47.41 -35.35 -6.97
C SER A 107 48.59 -36.31 -6.75
N ALA A 108 49.84 -35.96 -7.10
CA ALA A 108 50.97 -36.91 -7.11
C ALA A 108 52.15 -36.60 -6.15
N CYS A 109 52.09 -35.58 -5.29
CA CYS A 109 53.27 -35.17 -4.49
C CYS A 109 53.08 -35.09 -2.96
N CYS A 110 51.98 -35.60 -2.38
CA CYS A 110 51.77 -35.49 -0.93
C CYS A 110 51.25 -36.78 -0.29
N GLN A 111 51.92 -37.91 -0.55
CA GLN A 111 51.74 -39.17 0.18
C GLN A 111 52.92 -40.12 -0.08
N LYS A 112 54.10 -39.78 0.47
CA LYS A 112 55.14 -40.73 0.90
C LYS A 112 56.27 -39.96 1.63
N GLN A 113 56.28 -40.18 2.96
CA GLN A 113 57.30 -39.87 3.98
C GLN A 113 57.55 -38.41 4.33
#